data_AF-A0A938BU03-F1
#
_entry.id   AF-A0A938BU03-F1
#
_cell.length_a   1.000
_cell.length_b   1.000
_cell.length_c   1.000
_cell.angle_alpha   90.00
_cell.angle_beta   90.00
_cell.angle_gamma   90.00
#
_symmetry.space_group_name_H-M   'P 1'
#
loop_
_entity.id
_entity.type
_entity.pdbx_description
1 polymer ?
#
loop_
_entity_poly.entity_id
_entity_poly.type
_entity_poly.pdbx_seq_one_letter_code
_entity_poly.pdbx_strand_id
1 'polypeptide(L)'
;MPDKMRRFTSWSTKYNTERIKATLDDMRPDMQSRYQAAMTRMFANDMKVKQVLNGKGVSTILYVPYLSFGRQLWKLSREQDIAGDSLELAAQALRLKWKARGLDEDVLLAVQKEVCSIQPEP
;
A
#
# COMPACT_ATOMS: atom_id res chain seq x y z
N MET A 1 26.69 30.98 15.70
CA MET A 1 26.41 31.07 14.24
C MET A 1 24.96 31.51 14.03
N PRO A 2 24.66 32.38 13.04
CA PRO A 2 23.29 32.72 12.68
C PRO A 2 22.50 31.48 12.23
N ASP A 3 21.21 31.37 12.60
CA ASP A 3 20.38 30.18 12.35
C ASP A 3 20.32 29.76 10.87
N LYS A 4 20.32 30.74 9.95
CA LYS A 4 20.35 30.50 8.50
C LYS A 4 21.60 29.74 8.04
N MET A 5 22.76 30.05 8.63
CA MET A 5 24.02 29.38 8.29
C MET A 5 24.06 27.96 8.85
N ARG A 6 23.53 27.73 10.05
CA ARG A 6 23.38 26.37 10.60
C ARG A 6 22.53 25.48 9.69
N ARG A 7 21.37 25.98 9.23
CA ARG A 7 20.49 25.23 8.31
C ARG A 7 21.16 24.90 6.99
N PHE A 8 21.87 25.88 6.40
CA PHE A 8 22.60 25.69 5.15
C PHE A 8 23.71 24.64 5.30
N THR A 9 24.54 24.75 6.35
CA THR A 9 25.59 23.77 6.63
C THR A 9 25.02 22.38 6.87
N SER A 10 23.97 22.23 7.69
CA SER A 10 23.31 20.93 7.91
C SER A 10 22.71 20.35 6.62
N TRP A 11 22.21 21.19 5.72
CA TRP A 11 21.74 20.74 4.41
C TRP A 11 22.90 20.25 3.56
N SER A 12 23.97 21.03 3.38
CA SER A 12 25.16 20.64 2.61
C SER A 12 25.80 19.35 3.12
N THR A 13 25.85 19.13 4.44
CA THR A 13 26.37 17.88 5.03
C THR A 13 25.57 16.64 4.61
N LYS A 14 24.26 16.77 4.35
CA LYS A 14 23.43 15.64 3.86
C LYS A 14 23.84 15.19 2.46
N TYR A 15 24.50 16.04 1.68
CA TYR A 15 24.94 15.75 0.31
C TYR A 15 26.41 15.34 0.21
N ASN A 16 27.02 14.88 1.31
CA ASN A 16 28.28 14.15 1.21
C ASN A 16 28.01 12.80 0.50
N THR A 17 28.24 12.78 -0.81
CA THR A 17 27.88 11.68 -1.70
C THR A 17 28.65 10.39 -1.40
N GLU A 18 29.88 10.49 -0.94
CA GLU A 18 30.69 9.33 -0.53
C GLU A 18 30.07 8.63 0.68
N ARG A 19 29.72 9.39 1.72
CA ARG A 19 29.04 8.87 2.90
C ARG A 19 27.66 8.30 2.56
N ILE A 20 26.91 8.96 1.69
CA ILE A 20 25.60 8.47 1.22
C ILE A 20 25.77 7.14 0.49
N LYS A 21 26.73 7.03 -0.42
CA LYS A 21 26.99 5.80 -1.17
C LYS A 21 27.33 4.65 -0.23
N ALA A 22 28.27 4.85 0.70
CA ALA A 22 28.62 3.83 1.69
C ALA A 22 27.39 3.39 2.51
N THR A 23 26.59 4.35 2.98
CA THR A 23 25.35 4.07 3.72
C THR A 23 24.35 3.27 2.88
N LEU A 24 24.16 3.62 1.62
CA LEU A 24 23.26 2.90 0.71
C LEU A 24 23.75 1.50 0.40
N ASP A 25 25.05 1.32 0.18
CA ASP A 25 25.67 0.02 -0.08
C ASP A 25 25.46 -0.92 1.12
N ASP A 26 25.63 -0.43 2.35
CA ASP A 26 25.38 -1.18 3.59
C ASP A 26 23.90 -1.55 3.76
N MET A 27 22.99 -0.61 3.45
CA MET A 27 21.55 -0.82 3.59
C MET A 27 20.93 -1.68 2.47
N ARG A 28 21.60 -1.76 1.32
CA ARG A 28 21.04 -2.34 0.08
C ARG A 28 20.52 -3.77 0.26
N PRO A 29 21.23 -4.71 0.91
CA PRO A 29 20.75 -6.09 1.05
C PRO A 29 19.42 -6.16 1.81
N ASP A 30 19.31 -5.40 2.90
CA ASP A 30 18.11 -5.39 3.75
C ASP A 30 16.96 -4.65 3.06
N MET A 31 17.22 -3.51 2.41
CA MET A 31 16.23 -2.82 1.58
C MET A 31 15.69 -3.72 0.46
N GLN A 32 16.56 -4.46 -0.21
CA GLN A 32 16.17 -5.40 -1.26
C GLN A 32 15.27 -6.52 -0.70
N SER A 33 15.67 -7.14 0.40
CA SER A 33 14.88 -8.18 1.07
C SER A 33 13.48 -7.69 1.45
N ARG A 34 13.40 -6.53 2.11
CA ARG A 34 12.13 -5.91 2.52
C ARG A 34 11.25 -5.57 1.32
N TYR A 35 11.83 -4.98 0.28
CA TYR A 35 11.09 -4.62 -0.93
C TYR A 35 10.56 -5.86 -1.66
N GLN A 36 11.37 -6.91 -1.78
CA GLN A 36 10.95 -8.17 -2.40
C GLN A 36 9.77 -8.79 -1.64
N ALA A 37 9.85 -8.87 -0.31
CA ALA A 37 8.76 -9.39 0.51
C ALA A 37 7.47 -8.55 0.37
N ALA A 38 7.58 -7.22 0.39
CA ALA A 38 6.44 -6.31 0.22
C ALA A 38 5.81 -6.46 -1.18
N MET A 39 6.62 -6.54 -2.23
CA MET A 39 6.16 -6.67 -3.61
C MET A 39 5.44 -8.01 -3.84
N THR A 40 5.97 -9.11 -3.30
CA THR A 40 5.32 -10.43 -3.37
C THR A 40 3.92 -10.41 -2.75
N ARG A 41 3.80 -9.84 -1.54
CA ARG A 41 2.51 -9.73 -0.83
C ARG A 41 1.52 -8.83 -1.58
N MET A 42 1.98 -7.66 -2.04
CA MET A 42 1.15 -6.74 -2.81
C MET A 42 0.66 -7.38 -4.11
N PHE A 43 1.54 -8.08 -4.84
CA PHE A 43 1.18 -8.74 -6.09
C PHE A 43 0.15 -9.85 -5.87
N ALA A 44 0.31 -10.67 -4.82
CA ALA A 44 -0.67 -11.70 -4.47
C ALA A 44 -2.05 -11.09 -4.17
N ASN A 45 -2.10 -9.99 -3.42
CA ASN A 45 -3.34 -9.25 -3.16
C ASN A 45 -3.96 -8.71 -4.46
N ASP A 46 -3.18 -8.03 -5.30
CA ASP A 46 -3.65 -7.48 -6.57
C ASP A 46 -4.19 -8.56 -7.51
N MET A 47 -3.58 -9.75 -7.55
CA MET A 47 -4.05 -10.86 -8.37
C MET A 47 -5.43 -11.34 -7.94
N LYS A 48 -5.68 -11.45 -6.63
CA LYS A 48 -7.00 -11.82 -6.10
C LYS A 48 -8.05 -10.76 -6.38
N VAL A 49 -7.71 -9.48 -6.21
CA VAL A 49 -8.62 -8.38 -6.58
C VAL A 49 -8.95 -8.45 -8.08
N LYS A 50 -7.96 -8.65 -8.96
CA LYS A 50 -8.20 -8.81 -10.40
C LYS A 50 -9.11 -10.00 -10.72
N GLN A 51 -8.98 -11.12 -10.01
CA GLN A 51 -9.89 -12.27 -10.17
C GLN A 51 -11.33 -11.90 -9.83
N VAL A 52 -11.56 -11.16 -8.74
CA VAL A 52 -12.89 -10.65 -8.38
C VAL A 52 -13.43 -9.72 -9.46
N LEU A 53 -12.61 -8.77 -9.95
CA LEU A 53 -13.02 -7.82 -10.99
C LEU A 53 -13.37 -8.52 -12.31
N ASN A 54 -12.56 -9.51 -12.72
CA ASN A 54 -12.85 -10.34 -13.88
C ASN A 54 -14.19 -11.07 -13.72
N GLY A 55 -14.42 -11.71 -12.56
CA GLY A 55 -15.67 -12.42 -12.28
C GLY A 55 -16.92 -11.53 -12.23
N LYS A 56 -16.73 -10.24 -11.92
CA LYS A 56 -17.78 -9.21 -11.93
C LYS A 56 -17.96 -8.51 -13.28
N GLY A 57 -17.17 -8.86 -14.30
CA GLY A 57 -17.26 -8.24 -15.62
C GLY A 57 -16.84 -6.77 -15.66
N VAL A 58 -15.99 -6.34 -14.72
CA VAL A 58 -15.52 -4.95 -14.67
C VAL A 58 -14.60 -4.68 -15.85
N SER A 59 -14.75 -3.53 -16.51
CA SER A 59 -13.84 -3.12 -17.57
C SER A 59 -12.43 -2.87 -17.01
N THR A 60 -11.39 -3.32 -17.73
CA THR A 60 -9.98 -3.19 -17.31
C THR A 60 -9.54 -1.75 -17.11
N ILE A 61 -10.16 -0.78 -17.79
CA ILE A 61 -9.91 0.64 -17.59
C ILE A 61 -10.23 1.10 -16.16
N LEU A 62 -11.15 0.39 -15.47
CA LEU A 62 -11.56 0.68 -14.10
C LEU A 62 -10.76 -0.13 -13.07
N TYR A 63 -9.77 -0.94 -13.45
CA TYR A 63 -9.08 -1.80 -12.47
C TYR A 63 -8.25 -1.00 -11.48
N VAL A 64 -7.59 0.06 -11.94
CA VAL A 64 -6.70 0.88 -11.11
C VAL A 64 -7.38 1.40 -9.83
N PRO A 65 -8.57 2.01 -9.87
CA PRO A 65 -9.23 2.47 -8.64
C PRO A 65 -9.65 1.32 -7.71
N TYR A 66 -10.10 0.17 -8.23
CA TYR A 66 -10.42 -1.00 -7.40
C TYR A 66 -9.17 -1.65 -6.77
N LEU A 67 -8.07 -1.75 -7.51
CA LEU A 67 -6.78 -2.20 -6.99
C LEU A 67 -6.30 -1.26 -5.87
N SER A 68 -6.46 0.04 -6.06
CA SER A 68 -6.10 1.04 -5.05
C SER A 68 -6.92 0.89 -3.77
N PHE A 69 -8.22 0.59 -3.89
CA PHE A 69 -9.08 0.25 -2.75
C PHE A 69 -8.60 -1.02 -2.04
N GLY A 70 -8.35 -2.09 -2.79
CA GLY A 70 -7.87 -3.36 -2.24
C GLY A 70 -6.53 -3.23 -1.49
N ARG A 71 -5.58 -2.45 -2.01
CA ARG A 71 -4.31 -2.16 -1.34
C ARG A 71 -4.48 -1.35 -0.05
N GLN A 72 -5.43 -0.40 -0.02
CA GLN A 72 -5.71 0.36 1.20
C GLN A 72 -6.31 -0.52 2.30
N LEU A 73 -7.23 -1.42 1.93
CA LEU A 73 -7.77 -2.41 2.87
C LEU A 73 -6.67 -3.36 3.37
N TRP A 74 -5.84 -3.88 2.47
CA TRP A 74 -4.72 -4.75 2.83
C TRP A 74 -3.77 -4.09 3.83
N LYS A 75 -3.43 -2.82 3.60
CA LYS A 75 -2.59 -2.05 4.52
C LYS A 75 -3.21 -1.94 5.91
N LEU A 76 -4.50 -1.61 5.99
CA LEU A 76 -5.20 -1.50 7.29
C LEU A 76 -5.22 -2.83 8.04
N SER A 77 -5.54 -3.93 7.36
CA SER A 77 -5.70 -5.24 8.00
C SER A 77 -4.37 -5.96 8.27
N ARG A 78 -3.33 -5.75 7.46
CA ARG A 78 -2.08 -6.53 7.54
C ARG A 78 -0.86 -5.74 7.96
N GLU A 79 -0.70 -4.50 7.50
CA GLU A 79 0.47 -3.68 7.88
C GLU A 79 0.23 -2.93 9.18
N GLN A 80 -1.02 -2.58 9.48
CA GLN A 80 -1.41 -1.83 10.69
C GLN A 80 -2.11 -2.70 11.74
N ASP A 81 -2.32 -3.98 11.43
CA ASP A 81 -2.93 -4.99 12.33
C ASP A 81 -4.27 -4.53 12.94
N ILE A 82 -5.06 -3.78 12.16
CA ILE A 82 -6.40 -3.35 12.57
C ILE A 82 -7.35 -4.52 12.34
N ALA A 83 -8.10 -4.91 13.37
CA ALA A 83 -9.02 -6.05 13.34
C ALA A 83 -10.40 -5.72 13.94
N GLY A 84 -11.35 -6.63 13.74
CA GLY A 84 -12.70 -6.55 14.31
C GLY A 84 -13.47 -5.30 13.86
N ASP A 85 -14.24 -4.73 14.77
CA ASP A 85 -15.13 -3.59 14.51
C ASP A 85 -14.37 -2.36 13.98
N SER A 86 -13.14 -2.15 14.44
CA SER A 86 -12.29 -1.06 13.96
C SER A 86 -11.94 -1.22 12.48
N LEU A 87 -11.68 -2.44 12.04
CA LEU A 87 -11.40 -2.73 10.62
C LEU A 87 -12.68 -2.54 9.79
N GLU A 88 -13.82 -3.00 10.29
CA GLU A 88 -15.09 -2.87 9.58
C GLU A 88 -15.49 -1.41 9.38
N LEU A 89 -15.35 -0.57 10.41
CA LEU A 89 -15.58 0.88 10.31
C LEU A 89 -14.64 1.55 9.30
N ALA A 90 -13.35 1.19 9.32
CA ALA A 90 -12.38 1.72 8.38
C ALA A 90 -12.68 1.27 6.94
N ALA A 91 -13.06 0.00 6.76
CA ALA A 91 -13.46 -0.56 5.48
C ALA A 91 -14.72 0.12 4.93
N GLN A 92 -15.72 0.36 5.79
CA GLN A 92 -16.92 1.11 5.44
C GLN A 92 -16.60 2.53 4.97
N ALA A 93 -15.74 3.26 5.70
CA ALA A 93 -15.32 4.61 5.31
C ALA A 93 -14.60 4.61 3.95
N LEU A 94 -13.72 3.63 3.71
CA LEU A 94 -13.07 3.47 2.41
C LEU A 94 -14.08 3.16 1.30
N ARG A 95 -15.04 2.28 1.54
CA ARG A 95 -16.08 1.91 0.57
C ARG A 95 -16.93 3.11 0.20
N LEU A 96 -17.39 3.89 1.17
CA LEU A 96 -18.12 5.14 0.92
C LEU A 96 -17.31 6.13 0.08
N LYS A 97 -16.01 6.29 0.39
CA LYS A 97 -15.11 7.16 -0.38
C LYS A 97 -15.00 6.73 -1.85
N TRP A 98 -14.85 5.44 -2.10
CA TRP A 98 -14.67 4.93 -3.47
C TRP A 98 -15.98 4.84 -4.24
N LYS A 99 -17.11 4.58 -3.56
CA LYS A 99 -18.46 4.73 -4.12
C LYS A 99 -18.71 6.17 -4.58
N ALA A 100 -18.34 7.17 -3.76
CA ALA A 100 -18.45 8.57 -4.12
C ALA A 100 -17.57 8.97 -5.33
N ARG A 101 -16.58 8.14 -5.70
CA ARG A 101 -15.76 8.31 -6.92
C ARG A 101 -16.32 7.56 -8.14
N GLY A 102 -17.54 7.02 -8.03
CA GLY A 102 -18.24 6.34 -9.11
C GLY A 102 -17.94 4.85 -9.23
N LEU A 103 -17.36 4.22 -8.20
CA LEU A 103 -17.21 2.76 -8.19
C LEU A 103 -18.49 2.07 -7.73
N ASP A 104 -18.72 0.88 -8.25
CA ASP A 104 -19.86 0.03 -7.95
C ASP A 104 -19.74 -0.57 -6.54
N GLU A 105 -20.82 -0.46 -5.76
CA GLU A 105 -20.82 -0.88 -4.36
C GLU A 105 -20.74 -2.40 -4.20
N ASP A 106 -21.37 -3.16 -5.09
CA ASP A 106 -21.35 -4.63 -5.05
C ASP A 106 -19.97 -5.17 -5.42
N VAL A 107 -19.28 -4.51 -6.34
CA VAL A 107 -17.87 -4.81 -6.65
C VAL A 107 -16.97 -4.48 -5.47
N LEU A 108 -17.16 -3.31 -4.83
CA LEU A 108 -16.40 -2.93 -3.64
C LEU A 108 -16.59 -3.93 -2.49
N LEU A 109 -17.81 -4.38 -2.22
CA LEU A 109 -18.09 -5.39 -1.21
C LEU A 109 -17.41 -6.73 -1.53
N ALA A 110 -17.44 -7.16 -2.79
CA ALA A 110 -16.76 -8.38 -3.22
C ALA A 110 -15.24 -8.29 -3.02
N VAL A 111 -14.64 -7.13 -3.36
CA VAL A 111 -13.21 -6.88 -3.14
C VAL A 111 -12.88 -6.86 -1.64
N GLN A 112 -13.70 -6.21 -0.81
CA GLN A 112 -13.49 -6.19 0.66
C GLN A 112 -13.48 -7.61 1.24
N LYS A 113 -14.48 -8.42 0.88
CA LYS A 113 -14.59 -9.81 1.34
C LYS A 113 -13.36 -10.63 0.95
N GLU A 114 -12.90 -10.49 -0.29
CA GLU A 114 -11.73 -11.22 -0.76
C GLU A 114 -10.47 -10.76 -0.03
N VAL A 115 -10.19 -9.45 0.03
CA VAL A 115 -8.97 -8.91 0.65
C VAL A 115 -8.87 -9.26 2.13
N CYS A 116 -9.99 -9.21 2.87
CA CYS A 116 -10.02 -9.57 4.28
C CYS A 116 -9.90 -11.09 4.53
N SER A 117 -10.17 -11.95 3.55
CA SER A 117 -10.08 -13.42 3.70
C SER A 117 -8.67 -13.98 3.45
N ILE A 118 -7.80 -13.24 2.77
CA ILE A 118 -6.45 -13.68 2.40
C ILE A 118 -5.60 -13.93 3.65
N GLN A 119 -5.23 -15.19 3.90
CA GLN A 119 -4.21 -15.54 4.89
C GLN A 119 -2.81 -15.31 4.30
N PRO A 120 -1.82 -14.82 5.08
CA PRO A 120 -0.44 -14.81 4.65
C PRO A 120 0.07 -16.25 4.47
N GLU A 121 0.83 -16.51 3.40
CA GLU A 121 1.62 -17.75 3.33
C GLU A 121 2.66 -17.76 4.48
N PRO A 122 2.95 -18.93 5.07
CA PRO A 122 3.87 -19.07 6.19
C PRO A 122 5.29 -18.59 5.86
#